data_AF-A0A7R9YD13-F1
#
_entry.id   AF-A0A7R9YD13-F1
#
_cell.length_a   1.000
_cell.length_b   1.000
_cell.length_c   1.000
_cell.angle_alpha   90.00
_cell.angle_beta   90.00
_cell.angle_gamma   90.00
#
_symmetry.space_group_name_H-M   'P 1'
#
loop_
_entity.id
_entity.type
_entity.pdbx_description
1 polymer ?
#
loop_
_entity_poly.entity_id
_entity_poly.type
_entity_poly.pdbx_seq_one_letter_code
_entity_poly.pdbx_strand_id
1 'polypeptide(L)'
;CALTAPPRSAVAARSSGRAAPSRRVMSRCGGWADGVEVAIFDSERDMLLEFARLVRRWDPDIIVGYEVQRESLGFLFERALHLPDGGLNLCQMISRTPAFPPSKRHLNDSWGETTASDLHVTGRIVMNLWRDMSSETKLASYSRESVAANVLNKRVPCVPPWILATWHKAQLFEHRADRHVLALASLNLRLLEKLDVLGTTSEMARLIGIDFTSVRTRGSQYRVEAVMCRVVKPRNFAVVSPSRPQVASQPSLEVIPLVMEPESRFYTDPVLVLDFQSLYPSMICAYNLCFSTCLGKLKMQSYQEGILSKLIARGDDGDLTVGTLGFAPFPEEPVRSYLRDQMHPRRPPGPRQAAPDFPFVAPNGVMFARKTTRVGILPMMLAEILDARFMCKREMKRAKG
;
A
#
# COMPACT_ATOMS: atom_id res chain seq x y z
N CYS A 1 -18.39 -7.60 10.68
CA CYS A 1 -17.73 -7.67 12.00
C CYS A 1 -16.99 -6.37 12.26
N ALA A 2 -16.88 -5.98 13.51
CA ALA A 2 -16.26 -4.74 13.95
C ALA A 2 -15.09 -5.08 14.89
N LEU A 3 -13.92 -4.50 14.66
CA LEU A 3 -12.74 -4.67 15.52
C LEU A 3 -12.58 -3.42 16.39
N THR A 4 -12.44 -3.60 17.70
CA THR A 4 -12.27 -2.53 18.71
C THR A 4 -11.20 -2.92 19.71
N ALA A 5 -10.48 -1.94 20.26
CA ALA A 5 -9.81 -2.07 21.55
C ALA A 5 -10.88 -2.09 22.67
N PRO A 6 -10.66 -2.76 23.82
CA PRO A 6 -11.67 -2.86 24.87
C PRO A 6 -12.13 -1.47 25.33
N PRO A 7 -13.45 -1.26 25.54
CA PRO A 7 -13.99 0.06 25.83
C PRO A 7 -13.48 0.57 27.19
N ARG A 8 -12.95 1.80 27.22
CA ARG A 8 -12.78 2.56 28.47
C ARG A 8 -14.14 3.10 28.88
N SER A 9 -14.68 2.55 29.97
CA SER A 9 -15.86 2.98 30.74
C SER A 9 -17.15 3.25 29.94
N ALA A 10 -18.15 2.38 30.15
CA ALA A 10 -19.49 2.56 29.63
C ALA A 10 -20.18 3.79 30.24
N VAL A 11 -20.51 4.79 29.41
CA VAL A 11 -21.46 5.86 29.79
C VAL A 11 -22.87 5.36 29.51
N ALA A 12 -23.70 5.34 30.55
CA ALA A 12 -25.10 4.95 30.49
C ALA A 12 -25.92 5.98 29.69
N ALA A 13 -26.47 5.57 28.55
CA ALA A 13 -27.40 6.38 27.77
C ALA A 13 -28.84 6.15 28.26
N ARG A 14 -29.54 7.24 28.61
CA ARG A 14 -30.97 7.26 28.97
C ARG A 14 -31.83 6.94 27.73
N SER A 15 -32.80 6.02 27.87
CA SER A 15 -33.76 5.66 26.83
C SER A 15 -34.95 6.63 26.78
N SER A 16 -35.30 7.09 25.58
CA SER A 16 -36.57 7.75 25.27
C SER A 16 -37.63 6.70 24.91
N GLY A 17 -38.89 6.94 25.30
CA GLY A 17 -39.99 5.97 25.36
C GLY A 17 -40.53 5.41 24.04
N ARG A 18 -39.78 4.52 23.39
CA ARG A 18 -40.31 3.51 22.46
C ARG A 18 -40.27 2.12 23.12
N ALA A 19 -41.20 1.25 22.74
CA ALA A 19 -41.26 -0.13 23.22
C ALA A 19 -39.88 -0.81 23.07
N ALA A 20 -39.38 -1.41 24.15
CA ALA A 20 -38.08 -2.06 24.14
C ALA A 20 -38.11 -3.30 23.24
N PRO A 21 -37.06 -3.56 22.44
CA PRO A 21 -37.02 -4.74 21.58
C PRO A 21 -37.02 -6.02 22.40
N SER A 22 -37.67 -7.06 21.89
CA SER A 22 -37.61 -8.39 22.50
C SER A 22 -36.19 -8.93 22.39
N ARG A 23 -35.61 -9.36 23.52
CA ARG A 23 -34.24 -9.88 23.60
C ARG A 23 -34.25 -11.36 23.97
N ARG A 24 -33.49 -12.16 23.23
CA ARG A 24 -33.26 -13.58 23.51
C ARG A 24 -31.76 -13.87 23.45
N VAL A 25 -31.30 -14.81 24.26
CA VAL A 25 -29.93 -15.34 24.18
C VAL A 25 -29.95 -16.65 23.39
N MET A 26 -29.06 -16.78 22.41
CA MET A 26 -28.84 -18.06 21.73
C MET A 26 -28.12 -19.03 22.67
N SER A 27 -28.79 -20.14 23.02
CA SER A 27 -28.29 -21.13 24.00
C SER A 27 -28.16 -22.56 23.44
N ARG A 28 -28.43 -22.76 22.14
CA ARG A 28 -28.39 -24.09 21.48
C ARG A 28 -27.59 -24.06 20.17
N CYS A 29 -26.41 -23.44 20.18
CA CYS A 29 -25.65 -23.25 18.94
C CYS A 29 -24.32 -24.00 18.88
N GLY A 30 -24.00 -24.82 19.89
CA GLY A 30 -22.87 -25.75 19.85
C GLY A 30 -21.53 -25.04 19.67
N GLY A 31 -21.06 -24.38 20.73
CA GLY A 31 -19.66 -23.99 20.91
C GLY A 31 -19.19 -22.71 20.20
N TRP A 32 -19.95 -22.18 19.23
CA TRP A 32 -19.55 -20.98 18.45
C TRP A 32 -20.39 -19.73 18.75
N ALA A 33 -21.53 -19.89 19.44
CA ALA A 33 -22.52 -18.82 19.60
C ALA A 33 -23.29 -18.93 20.93
N ASP A 34 -22.71 -19.58 21.93
CA ASP A 34 -23.29 -19.57 23.28
C ASP A 34 -23.06 -18.18 23.88
N GLY A 35 -24.15 -17.49 24.24
CA GLY A 35 -24.10 -16.13 24.81
C GLY A 35 -24.25 -14.98 23.81
N VAL A 36 -24.68 -15.25 22.56
CA VAL A 36 -25.03 -14.18 21.61
C VAL A 36 -26.40 -13.58 21.96
N GLU A 37 -26.44 -12.27 22.18
CA GLU A 37 -27.68 -11.50 22.33
C GLU A 37 -28.34 -11.27 20.97
N VAL A 38 -29.60 -11.69 20.84
CA VAL A 38 -30.44 -11.45 19.67
C VAL A 38 -31.53 -10.47 20.08
N ALA A 39 -31.62 -9.35 19.35
CA ALA A 39 -32.69 -8.38 19.49
C ALA A 39 -33.63 -8.46 18.28
N ILE A 40 -34.92 -8.57 18.54
CA ILE A 40 -35.97 -8.70 17.52
C ILE A 40 -36.74 -7.38 17.43
N PHE A 41 -37.00 -6.93 16.19
CA PHE A 41 -37.67 -5.67 15.87
C PHE A 41 -38.84 -5.94 14.92
N ASP A 42 -39.94 -5.20 15.10
CA ASP A 42 -41.13 -5.34 14.26
C ASP A 42 -40.97 -4.61 12.90
N SER A 43 -40.07 -3.63 12.82
CA SER A 43 -39.83 -2.85 11.61
C SER A 43 -38.35 -2.88 11.18
N GLU A 44 -38.12 -2.96 9.86
CA GLU A 44 -36.79 -2.84 9.25
C GLU A 44 -36.14 -1.50 9.61
N ARG A 45 -36.94 -0.43 9.71
CA ARG A 45 -36.49 0.91 10.11
C ARG A 45 -35.91 0.91 11.52
N ASP A 46 -36.60 0.32 12.49
CA ASP A 46 -36.12 0.27 13.88
C ASP A 46 -34.87 -0.61 14.00
N MET A 47 -34.78 -1.70 13.25
CA MET A 47 -33.57 -2.53 13.15
C MET A 47 -32.37 -1.74 12.63
N LEU A 48 -32.52 -0.95 11.56
CA LEU A 48 -31.42 -0.16 10.99
C LEU A 48 -31.01 1.01 11.89
N LEU A 49 -31.97 1.65 12.58
CA LEU A 49 -31.68 2.65 13.61
C LEU A 49 -30.89 2.04 14.76
N GLU A 50 -31.27 0.84 15.22
CA GLU A 50 -30.54 0.16 16.28
C GLU A 50 -29.16 -0.32 15.82
N PHE A 51 -29.02 -0.80 14.58
CA PHE A 51 -27.71 -1.08 13.98
C PHE A 51 -26.80 0.16 14.03
N ALA A 52 -27.32 1.33 13.65
CA ALA A 52 -26.54 2.57 13.73
C ALA A 52 -26.17 2.94 15.17
N ARG A 53 -27.09 2.75 16.13
CA ARG A 53 -26.80 2.93 17.56
C ARG A 53 -25.73 1.97 18.05
N LEU A 54 -25.78 0.71 17.67
CA LEU A 54 -24.79 -0.31 18.04
C LEU A 54 -23.41 0.07 17.50
N VAL A 55 -23.29 0.44 16.22
CA VAL A 55 -22.01 0.87 15.65
C VAL A 55 -21.46 2.09 16.40
N ARG A 56 -22.30 3.06 16.74
CA ARG A 56 -21.87 4.24 17.51
C ARG A 56 -21.52 3.92 18.96
N ARG A 57 -22.21 2.95 19.57
CA ARG A 57 -21.98 2.52 20.96
C ARG A 57 -20.65 1.78 21.10
N TRP A 58 -20.37 0.87 20.17
CA TRP A 58 -19.11 0.11 20.16
C TRP A 58 -17.94 0.91 19.57
N ASP A 59 -18.24 1.92 18.74
CA ASP A 59 -17.30 2.79 18.04
C ASP A 59 -16.09 2.08 17.39
N PRO A 60 -16.31 1.13 16.46
CA PRO A 60 -15.21 0.43 15.81
C PRO A 60 -14.38 1.30 14.89
N ASP A 61 -13.07 1.20 15.00
CA ASP A 61 -12.12 1.82 14.07
C ASP A 61 -12.20 1.16 12.69
N ILE A 62 -12.37 -0.17 12.67
CA ILE A 62 -12.36 -0.97 11.44
C ILE A 62 -13.65 -1.79 11.33
N ILE A 63 -14.33 -1.66 10.18
CA ILE A 63 -15.47 -2.47 9.80
C ILE A 63 -15.05 -3.41 8.65
N VAL A 64 -15.33 -4.69 8.85
CA VAL A 64 -14.82 -5.80 8.03
C VAL A 64 -16.01 -6.59 7.47
N GLY A 65 -15.98 -6.85 6.16
CA GLY A 65 -16.89 -7.78 5.49
C GLY A 65 -16.19 -8.48 4.32
N TYR A 66 -16.70 -9.66 3.92
CA TYR A 66 -16.11 -10.41 2.83
C TYR A 66 -16.28 -9.72 1.48
N GLU A 67 -17.52 -9.33 1.16
CA GLU A 67 -17.91 -8.44 0.05
C GLU A 67 -18.76 -7.31 0.64
N VAL A 68 -18.14 -6.15 0.86
CA VAL A 68 -18.79 -5.03 1.56
C VAL A 68 -19.72 -4.25 0.65
N GLN A 69 -19.42 -4.17 -0.64
CA GLN A 69 -20.08 -3.28 -1.59
C GLN A 69 -21.48 -3.81 -1.94
N ARG A 70 -21.59 -5.09 -2.29
CA ARG A 70 -22.85 -5.66 -2.81
C ARG A 70 -23.61 -6.54 -1.83
N GLU A 71 -22.91 -7.24 -0.92
CA GLU A 71 -23.55 -8.25 -0.06
C GLU A 71 -23.71 -7.80 1.41
N SER A 72 -23.17 -6.65 1.79
CA SER A 72 -23.13 -6.21 3.19
C SER A 72 -23.52 -4.74 3.37
N LEU A 73 -22.59 -3.86 3.77
CA LEU A 73 -22.93 -2.48 4.10
C LEU A 73 -23.50 -1.69 2.93
N GLY A 74 -22.99 -1.88 1.70
CA GLY A 74 -23.52 -1.16 0.54
C GLY A 74 -24.99 -1.53 0.27
N PHE A 75 -25.35 -2.81 0.37
CA PHE A 75 -26.75 -3.25 0.34
C PHE A 75 -27.58 -2.60 1.45
N LEU A 76 -27.08 -2.57 2.68
CA LEU A 76 -27.79 -1.92 3.79
C LEU A 76 -27.99 -0.43 3.58
N PHE A 77 -27.01 0.27 2.98
CA PHE A 77 -27.11 1.70 2.71
C PHE A 77 -28.13 1.99 1.63
N GLU A 78 -28.09 1.25 0.52
CA GLU A 78 -29.09 1.36 -0.54
C GLU A 78 -30.49 1.04 -0.01
N ARG A 79 -30.62 -0.04 0.77
CA ARG A 79 -31.90 -0.44 1.35
C ARG A 79 -32.45 0.60 2.32
N ALA A 80 -31.60 1.16 3.18
CA ALA A 80 -31.96 2.21 4.12
C ALA A 80 -32.47 3.47 3.41
N LEU A 81 -31.85 3.86 2.29
CA LEU A 81 -32.29 5.00 1.48
C LEU A 81 -33.67 4.79 0.84
N HIS A 82 -34.01 3.54 0.50
CA HIS A 82 -35.28 3.18 -0.15
C HIS A 82 -36.40 2.78 0.82
N LEU A 83 -36.20 2.94 2.14
CA LEU A 83 -37.28 2.70 3.10
C LEU A 83 -38.46 3.67 2.88
N PRO A 84 -39.71 3.22 3.13
CA PRO A 84 -40.85 4.12 3.21
C PRO A 84 -40.61 5.18 4.31
N ASP A 85 -41.23 6.36 4.16
CA ASP A 85 -41.09 7.52 5.06
C ASP A 85 -39.75 8.28 4.95
N GLY A 86 -39.30 8.52 3.72
CA GLY A 86 -38.19 9.43 3.41
C GLY A 86 -36.78 8.84 3.57
N GLY A 87 -36.67 7.52 3.76
CA GLY A 87 -35.39 6.81 3.84
C GLY A 87 -34.55 7.17 5.07
N LEU A 88 -33.40 6.51 5.19
CA LEU A 88 -32.38 6.75 6.20
C LEU A 88 -31.01 6.81 5.53
N ASN A 89 -30.24 7.89 5.77
CA ASN A 89 -28.84 7.95 5.34
C ASN A 89 -27.96 7.19 6.33
N LEU A 90 -27.99 5.86 6.23
CA LEU A 90 -27.31 4.98 7.19
C LEU A 90 -25.79 5.20 7.20
N CYS A 91 -25.17 5.48 6.05
CA CYS A 91 -23.74 5.79 5.94
C CYS A 91 -23.34 6.98 6.83
N GLN A 92 -24.10 8.07 6.75
CA GLN A 92 -23.89 9.26 7.58
C GLN A 92 -24.18 8.96 9.06
N MET A 93 -25.22 8.19 9.36
CA MET A 93 -25.60 7.83 10.73
C MET A 93 -24.54 7.01 11.46
N ILE A 94 -23.82 6.12 10.75
CA ILE A 94 -22.76 5.30 11.36
C ILE A 94 -21.39 5.99 11.36
N SER A 95 -21.25 7.10 10.62
CA SER A 95 -20.01 7.89 10.61
C SER A 95 -19.69 8.49 11.99
N ARG A 96 -18.43 8.85 12.21
CA ARG A 96 -18.03 9.59 13.44
C ARG A 96 -18.45 11.07 13.41
N THR A 97 -18.86 11.57 12.25
CA THR A 97 -19.26 12.98 12.05
C THR A 97 -20.63 13.08 11.37
N PRO A 98 -21.72 12.63 12.01
CA PRO A 98 -23.04 12.55 11.40
C PRO A 98 -23.64 13.91 11.03
N ALA A 99 -23.13 15.01 11.59
CA ALA A 99 -23.58 16.37 11.23
C ALA A 99 -23.11 16.81 9.83
N PHE A 100 -22.06 16.18 9.30
CA PHE A 100 -21.44 16.57 8.04
C PHE A 100 -21.69 15.52 6.96
N PRO A 101 -22.29 15.89 5.82
CA PRO A 101 -22.42 14.96 4.71
C PRO A 101 -21.04 14.58 4.15
N PRO A 102 -20.89 13.37 3.59
CA PRO A 102 -19.63 12.95 2.98
C PRO A 102 -19.23 13.89 1.83
N SER A 103 -17.92 14.10 1.66
CA SER A 103 -17.41 15.01 0.63
C SER A 103 -17.75 14.52 -0.78
N LYS A 104 -18.09 15.44 -1.70
CA LYS A 104 -18.46 15.11 -3.10
C LYS A 104 -17.37 14.33 -3.87
N ARG A 105 -16.11 14.35 -3.40
CA ARG A 105 -15.01 13.58 -3.98
C ARG A 105 -15.22 12.06 -3.93
N HIS A 106 -15.98 11.58 -2.94
CA HIS A 106 -16.24 10.15 -2.76
C HIS A 106 -17.44 9.62 -3.57
N LEU A 107 -18.15 10.49 -4.29
CA LEU A 107 -19.33 10.09 -5.08
C LEU A 107 -18.97 9.67 -6.52
N ASN A 108 -17.75 10.00 -7.00
CA ASN A 108 -17.29 9.77 -8.37
C ASN A 108 -15.87 9.14 -8.41
N ASP A 109 -15.55 8.20 -7.50
CA ASP A 109 -14.24 7.55 -7.46
C ASP A 109 -14.19 6.26 -8.31
N SER A 110 -14.24 6.40 -9.63
CA SER A 110 -14.14 5.27 -10.57
C SER A 110 -12.86 4.41 -10.37
N TRP A 111 -11.80 4.98 -9.82
CA TRP A 111 -10.59 4.25 -9.45
C TRP A 111 -10.80 3.38 -8.20
N GLY A 112 -11.52 3.91 -7.21
CA GLY A 112 -11.98 3.20 -6.01
C GLY A 112 -12.89 2.01 -6.33
N GLU A 113 -13.80 2.15 -7.30
CA GLU A 113 -14.66 1.05 -7.78
C GLU A 113 -13.86 -0.18 -8.24
N THR A 114 -12.77 0.07 -8.97
CA THR A 114 -11.95 -0.98 -9.59
C THR A 114 -10.90 -1.53 -8.60
N THR A 115 -10.30 -0.67 -7.78
CA THR A 115 -9.08 -0.99 -7.01
C THR A 115 -9.31 -1.11 -5.49
N ALA A 116 -10.41 -0.58 -4.94
CA ALA A 116 -10.67 -0.51 -3.49
C ALA A 116 -12.13 -0.85 -3.11
N SER A 117 -12.45 -0.77 -1.82
CA SER A 117 -13.84 -0.65 -1.34
C SER A 117 -14.29 0.81 -1.49
N ASP A 118 -15.15 1.08 -2.46
CA ASP A 118 -15.71 2.42 -2.74
C ASP A 118 -16.57 2.98 -1.59
N LEU A 119 -16.88 2.15 -0.60
CA LEU A 119 -17.66 2.52 0.56
C LEU A 119 -16.84 3.31 1.58
N HIS A 120 -17.00 4.63 1.57
CA HIS A 120 -16.36 5.52 2.54
C HIS A 120 -17.30 5.85 3.72
N VAL A 121 -16.87 5.50 4.94
CA VAL A 121 -17.55 5.90 6.18
C VAL A 121 -16.63 6.83 6.95
N THR A 122 -17.00 8.11 7.06
CA THR A 122 -16.13 9.13 7.67
C THR A 122 -15.72 8.75 9.09
N GLY A 123 -14.41 8.72 9.33
CA GLY A 123 -13.80 8.39 10.61
C GLY A 123 -13.65 6.89 10.90
N ARG A 124 -14.01 6.00 9.97
CA ARG A 124 -13.86 4.54 10.09
C ARG A 124 -13.20 3.95 8.86
N ILE A 125 -12.46 2.86 9.04
CA ILE A 125 -11.81 2.12 7.97
C ILE A 125 -12.72 0.97 7.54
N VAL A 126 -13.10 0.93 6.28
CA VAL A 126 -13.94 -0.14 5.71
C VAL A 126 -13.06 -1.09 4.89
N MET A 127 -13.04 -2.37 5.27
CA MET A 127 -12.22 -3.40 4.63
C MET A 127 -13.06 -4.39 3.85
N ASN A 128 -12.79 -4.50 2.55
CA ASN A 128 -13.37 -5.51 1.68
C ASN A 128 -12.43 -6.72 1.55
N LEU A 129 -12.74 -7.80 2.25
CA LEU A 129 -11.78 -8.88 2.47
C LEU A 129 -11.46 -9.66 1.21
N TRP A 130 -12.39 -9.89 0.29
CA TRP A 130 -12.05 -10.66 -0.91
C TRP A 130 -10.94 -9.98 -1.73
N ARG A 131 -10.88 -8.64 -1.72
CA ARG A 131 -9.81 -7.86 -2.37
C ARG A 131 -8.49 -8.03 -1.63
N ASP A 132 -8.53 -7.99 -0.30
CA ASP A 132 -7.35 -8.25 0.53
C ASP A 132 -6.82 -9.68 0.30
N MET A 133 -7.71 -10.67 0.24
CA MET A 133 -7.33 -12.05 -0.05
C MET A 133 -6.74 -12.18 -1.46
N SER A 134 -7.25 -11.43 -2.43
CA SER A 134 -6.72 -11.40 -3.80
C SER A 134 -5.37 -10.72 -3.93
N SER A 135 -5.04 -9.75 -3.07
CA SER A 135 -3.70 -9.15 -3.05
C SER A 135 -2.68 -10.03 -2.33
N GLU A 136 -3.10 -10.74 -1.29
CA GLU A 136 -2.21 -11.57 -0.46
C GLU A 136 -1.98 -12.99 -1.01
N THR A 137 -2.94 -13.55 -1.75
CA THR A 137 -2.89 -14.94 -2.22
C THR A 137 -3.12 -15.04 -3.72
N LYS A 138 -2.58 -16.08 -4.36
CA LYS A 138 -2.80 -16.39 -5.78
C LYS A 138 -3.67 -17.64 -5.90
N LEU A 139 -4.97 -17.45 -5.98
CA LEU A 139 -5.97 -18.52 -6.08
C LEU A 139 -6.71 -18.47 -7.42
N ALA A 140 -7.24 -19.61 -7.86
CA ALA A 140 -8.07 -19.70 -9.07
C ALA A 140 -9.46 -19.05 -8.88
N SER A 141 -9.98 -19.06 -7.65
CA SER A 141 -11.25 -18.43 -7.29
C SER A 141 -11.13 -17.79 -5.91
N TYR A 142 -11.68 -16.57 -5.78
CA TYR A 142 -11.74 -15.81 -4.53
C TYR A 142 -13.12 -15.84 -3.89
N SER A 143 -13.94 -16.85 -4.17
CA SER A 143 -15.16 -17.09 -3.38
C SER A 143 -14.80 -17.35 -1.92
N ARG A 144 -15.72 -17.03 -1.01
CA ARG A 144 -15.52 -17.17 0.44
C ARG A 144 -15.14 -18.59 0.83
N GLU A 145 -15.74 -19.58 0.19
CA GLU A 145 -15.52 -21.00 0.41
C GLU A 145 -14.15 -21.44 -0.12
N SER A 146 -13.76 -20.97 -1.30
CA SER A 146 -12.45 -21.24 -1.89
C SER A 146 -11.33 -20.67 -1.02
N VAL A 147 -11.45 -19.41 -0.60
CA VAL A 147 -10.45 -18.78 0.26
C VAL A 147 -10.39 -19.47 1.63
N ALA A 148 -11.53 -19.76 2.25
CA ALA A 148 -11.57 -20.48 3.53
C ALA A 148 -10.90 -21.86 3.45
N ALA A 149 -11.09 -22.57 2.34
CA ALA A 149 -10.46 -23.86 2.13
C ALA A 149 -8.94 -23.75 1.95
N ASN A 150 -8.45 -22.78 1.19
CA ASN A 150 -7.03 -22.65 0.90
C ASN A 150 -6.23 -21.97 2.03
N VAL A 151 -6.83 -21.01 2.74
CA VAL A 151 -6.15 -20.23 3.79
C VAL A 151 -6.30 -20.86 5.17
N LEU A 152 -7.49 -21.35 5.51
CA LEU A 152 -7.79 -21.90 6.84
C LEU A 152 -7.83 -23.43 6.86
N ASN A 153 -7.71 -24.10 5.71
CA ASN A 153 -7.92 -25.55 5.58
C ASN A 153 -9.30 -25.99 6.11
N LYS A 154 -10.34 -25.16 5.91
CA LYS A 154 -11.71 -25.44 6.36
C LYS A 154 -12.70 -25.39 5.21
N ARG A 155 -13.53 -26.43 5.09
CA ARG A 155 -14.66 -26.45 4.18
C ARG A 155 -15.82 -25.69 4.82
N VAL A 156 -16.32 -24.68 4.11
CA VAL A 156 -17.49 -23.89 4.50
C VAL A 156 -18.62 -24.23 3.53
N PRO A 157 -19.83 -24.54 4.03
CA PRO A 157 -20.96 -24.83 3.16
C PRO A 157 -21.38 -23.57 2.40
N CYS A 158 -21.54 -23.68 1.08
CA CYS A 158 -22.15 -22.63 0.26
C CYS A 158 -23.67 -22.76 0.37
N VAL A 159 -24.32 -21.88 1.14
CA VAL A 159 -25.78 -21.86 1.30
C VAL A 159 -26.35 -20.65 0.55
N PRO A 160 -27.15 -20.87 -0.51
CA PRO A 160 -27.80 -19.78 -1.22
C PRO A 160 -28.73 -18.92 -0.33
N PRO A 161 -28.84 -17.60 -0.58
CA PRO A 161 -29.66 -16.70 0.25
C PRO A 161 -31.13 -17.08 0.38
N TRP A 162 -31.75 -17.64 -0.67
CA TRP A 162 -33.16 -18.06 -0.65
C TRP A 162 -33.41 -19.24 0.32
N ILE A 163 -32.43 -20.12 0.50
CA ILE A 163 -32.50 -21.21 1.48
C ILE A 163 -32.41 -20.64 2.89
N LEU A 164 -31.51 -19.67 3.13
CA LEU A 164 -31.41 -18.98 4.42
C LEU A 164 -32.73 -18.27 4.77
N ALA A 165 -33.34 -17.58 3.82
CA ALA A 165 -34.65 -16.95 4.01
C ALA A 165 -35.76 -17.97 4.33
N THR A 166 -35.72 -19.13 3.68
CA THR A 166 -36.67 -20.23 3.95
C THR A 166 -36.48 -20.81 5.34
N TRP A 167 -35.24 -21.05 5.76
CA TRP A 167 -34.93 -21.52 7.11
C TRP A 167 -35.30 -20.49 8.18
N HIS A 168 -35.08 -19.20 7.92
CA HIS A 168 -35.44 -18.15 8.87
C HIS A 168 -36.96 -18.05 9.06
N LYS A 169 -37.75 -18.20 7.98
CA LYS A 169 -39.22 -18.24 8.06
C LYS A 169 -39.75 -19.51 8.73
N ALA A 170 -39.05 -20.63 8.57
CA ALA A 170 -39.41 -21.89 9.19
C ALA A 170 -38.92 -21.92 10.65
N GLN A 171 -39.82 -21.71 11.61
CA GLN A 171 -39.51 -21.66 13.06
C GLN A 171 -38.62 -22.81 13.56
N LEU A 172 -38.75 -24.01 12.98
CA LEU A 172 -37.91 -25.18 13.32
C LEU A 172 -36.44 -25.04 12.88
N PHE A 173 -36.15 -24.29 11.81
CA PHE A 173 -34.83 -24.17 11.20
C PHE A 173 -34.19 -22.78 11.34
N GLU A 174 -34.86 -21.83 11.99
CA GLU A 174 -34.38 -20.46 12.22
C GLU A 174 -32.94 -20.43 12.74
N HIS A 175 -32.67 -21.24 13.78
CA HIS A 175 -31.35 -21.38 14.40
C HIS A 175 -30.23 -21.77 13.42
N ARG A 176 -30.53 -22.46 12.30
CA ARG A 176 -29.55 -22.84 11.28
C ARG A 176 -29.15 -21.64 10.44
N ALA A 177 -30.09 -20.78 10.09
CA ALA A 177 -29.82 -19.55 9.35
C ALA A 177 -28.95 -18.61 10.19
N ASP A 178 -29.34 -18.36 11.45
CA ASP A 178 -28.59 -17.49 12.36
C ASP A 178 -27.17 -18.00 12.59
N ARG A 179 -27.02 -19.30 12.86
CA ARG A 179 -25.71 -19.93 13.04
C ARG A 179 -24.84 -19.81 11.79
N HIS A 180 -25.43 -19.96 10.60
CA HIS A 180 -24.70 -19.83 9.35
C HIS A 180 -24.18 -18.40 9.18
N VAL A 181 -25.02 -17.39 9.36
CA VAL A 181 -24.63 -15.96 9.25
C VAL A 181 -23.55 -15.60 10.28
N LEU A 182 -23.68 -16.05 11.53
CA LEU A 182 -22.68 -15.84 12.58
C LEU A 182 -21.35 -16.55 12.25
N ALA A 183 -21.40 -17.74 11.67
CA ALA A 183 -20.20 -18.47 11.24
C ALA A 183 -19.47 -17.73 10.11
N LEU A 184 -20.20 -17.17 9.13
CA LEU A 184 -19.61 -16.36 8.05
C LEU A 184 -18.99 -15.06 8.59
N ALA A 185 -19.65 -14.41 9.54
CA ALA A 185 -19.13 -13.23 10.21
C ALA A 185 -17.81 -13.55 10.95
N SER A 186 -17.78 -14.65 11.69
CA SER A 186 -16.59 -15.12 12.43
C SER A 186 -15.46 -15.55 11.50
N LEU A 187 -15.79 -16.14 10.35
CA LEU A 187 -14.83 -16.54 9.32
C LEU A 187 -14.00 -15.35 8.81
N ASN A 188 -14.63 -14.19 8.60
CA ASN A 188 -13.94 -12.98 8.15
C ASN A 188 -12.81 -12.58 9.12
N LEU A 189 -13.08 -12.61 10.43
CA LEU A 189 -12.07 -12.27 11.44
C LEU A 189 -10.89 -13.25 11.44
N ARG A 190 -11.18 -14.54 11.24
CA ARG A 190 -10.15 -15.59 11.19
C ARG A 190 -9.27 -15.52 9.97
N LEU A 191 -9.84 -15.18 8.83
CA LEU A 191 -9.06 -14.94 7.61
C LEU A 191 -8.09 -13.78 7.83
N LEU A 192 -8.57 -12.71 8.46
CA LEU A 192 -7.77 -11.53 8.76
C LEU A 192 -6.63 -11.83 9.75
N GLU A 193 -6.93 -12.60 10.80
CA GLU A 193 -5.96 -13.04 11.80
C GLU A 193 -4.93 -14.00 11.21
N LYS A 194 -5.36 -14.96 10.37
CA LYS A 194 -4.46 -15.96 9.78
C LYS A 194 -3.39 -15.37 8.87
N LEU A 195 -3.75 -14.32 8.12
CA LEU A 195 -2.84 -13.64 7.20
C LEU A 195 -2.19 -12.39 7.82
N ASP A 196 -2.51 -12.05 9.06
CA ASP A 196 -2.06 -10.84 9.75
C ASP A 196 -2.08 -9.58 8.88
N VAL A 197 -3.19 -9.38 8.16
CA VAL A 197 -3.33 -8.27 7.21
C VAL A 197 -3.22 -6.92 7.95
N LEU A 198 -3.76 -6.84 9.17
CA LEU A 198 -3.73 -5.62 9.97
C LEU A 198 -2.32 -5.30 10.48
N GLY A 199 -1.61 -6.29 11.03
CA GLY A 199 -0.24 -6.12 11.50
C GLY A 199 0.67 -5.69 10.36
N THR A 200 0.64 -6.43 9.25
CA THR A 200 1.43 -6.13 8.06
C THR A 200 1.14 -4.74 7.49
N THR A 201 -0.13 -4.37 7.39
CA THR A 201 -0.51 -3.03 6.88
C THR A 201 -0.09 -1.92 7.84
N SER A 202 -0.22 -2.13 9.16
CA SER A 202 0.20 -1.16 10.17
C SER A 202 1.71 -0.95 10.17
N GLU A 203 2.51 -2.01 10.08
CA GLU A 203 3.97 -1.90 10.01
C GLU A 203 4.41 -1.21 8.72
N MET A 204 3.77 -1.53 7.59
CA MET A 204 4.02 -0.84 6.33
C MET A 204 3.67 0.65 6.40
N ALA A 205 2.56 1.01 7.05
CA ALA A 205 2.16 2.40 7.27
C ALA A 205 3.21 3.16 8.10
N ARG A 206 3.73 2.54 9.17
CA ARG A 206 4.78 3.12 10.04
C ARG A 206 6.10 3.30 9.30
N LEU A 207 6.53 2.28 8.55
CA LEU A 207 7.78 2.31 7.78
C LEU A 207 7.79 3.41 6.71
N ILE A 208 6.69 3.55 5.97
CA ILE A 208 6.58 4.51 4.86
C ILE A 208 6.21 5.91 5.40
N GLY A 209 5.46 5.96 6.49
CA GLY A 209 4.85 7.16 7.04
C GLY A 209 3.61 7.61 6.25
N ILE A 210 2.70 6.71 5.94
CA ILE A 210 1.42 7.06 5.31
C ILE A 210 0.26 6.54 6.14
N ASP A 211 -0.95 7.02 5.89
CA ASP A 211 -2.12 6.52 6.58
C ASP A 211 -2.43 5.07 6.19
N PHE A 212 -3.08 4.34 7.10
CA PHE A 212 -3.41 2.92 6.93
C PHE A 212 -4.20 2.64 5.65
N THR A 213 -5.17 3.49 5.33
CA THR A 213 -6.00 3.32 4.12
C THR A 213 -5.18 3.52 2.86
N SER A 214 -4.32 4.53 2.82
CA SER A 214 -3.43 4.81 1.69
C SER A 214 -2.42 3.70 1.43
N VAL A 215 -2.00 2.94 2.44
CA VAL A 215 -1.18 1.73 2.20
C VAL A 215 -1.90 0.78 1.25
N ARG A 216 -3.22 0.63 1.39
CA ARG A 216 -4.00 -0.33 0.59
C ARG A 216 -4.48 0.24 -0.73
N THR A 217 -4.91 1.50 -0.74
CA THR A 217 -5.57 2.10 -1.91
C THR A 217 -4.61 2.80 -2.86
N ARG A 218 -3.46 3.30 -2.37
CA ARG A 218 -2.52 4.08 -3.18
C ARG A 218 -1.40 3.20 -3.74
N GLY A 219 -1.02 3.49 -4.98
CA GLY A 219 0.02 2.78 -5.70
C GLY A 219 1.44 3.01 -5.15
N SER A 220 2.40 2.31 -5.75
CA SER A 220 3.82 2.35 -5.36
C SER A 220 4.44 3.75 -5.43
N GLN A 221 4.07 4.56 -6.42
CA GLN A 221 4.58 5.93 -6.57
C GLN A 221 4.33 6.78 -5.32
N TYR A 222 3.10 6.75 -4.78
CA TYR A 222 2.74 7.48 -3.57
C TYR A 222 3.61 7.10 -2.37
N ARG A 223 3.95 5.81 -2.26
CA ARG A 223 4.82 5.29 -1.19
C ARG A 223 6.25 5.82 -1.34
N VAL A 224 6.81 5.77 -2.55
CA VAL A 224 8.17 6.27 -2.84
C VAL A 224 8.26 7.77 -2.58
N GLU A 225 7.29 8.55 -3.05
CA GLU A 225 7.23 9.99 -2.83
C GLU A 225 7.13 10.36 -1.35
N ALA A 226 6.31 9.64 -0.58
CA ALA A 226 6.15 9.85 0.84
C ALA A 226 7.46 9.65 1.62
N VAL A 227 8.21 8.59 1.31
CA VAL A 227 9.52 8.34 1.93
C VAL A 227 10.54 9.37 1.46
N MET A 228 10.62 9.63 0.14
CA MET A 228 11.54 10.61 -0.42
C MET A 228 11.34 12.00 0.20
N CYS A 229 10.09 12.47 0.33
CA CYS A 229 9.77 13.76 0.95
C CYS A 229 10.25 13.88 2.39
N ARG A 230 10.26 12.78 3.16
CA ARG A 230 10.78 12.76 4.54
C ARG A 230 12.29 12.86 4.59
N VAL A 231 12.99 12.27 3.62
CA VAL A 231 14.44 12.32 3.55
C VAL A 231 14.92 13.67 3.03
N VAL A 232 14.24 14.25 2.04
CA VAL A 232 14.67 15.48 1.35
C VAL A 232 14.39 16.77 2.14
N LYS A 233 13.25 16.87 2.86
CA LYS A 233 12.85 18.10 3.58
C LYS A 233 13.86 18.55 4.65
N PRO A 234 14.35 17.68 5.56
CA PRO A 234 15.35 18.06 6.56
C PRO A 234 16.71 18.46 5.96
N ARG A 235 16.94 18.12 4.70
CA ARG A 235 18.17 18.38 3.96
C ARG A 235 18.05 19.57 3.01
N ASN A 236 16.99 20.36 3.13
CA ASN A 236 16.73 21.57 2.34
C ASN A 236 16.72 21.34 0.81
N PHE A 237 16.27 20.16 0.37
CA PHE A 237 16.03 19.89 -1.05
C PHE A 237 14.60 20.28 -1.45
N ALA A 238 14.48 20.86 -2.64
CA ALA A 238 13.21 21.03 -3.32
C ALA A 238 12.99 19.87 -4.32
N VAL A 239 11.79 19.29 -4.32
CA VAL A 239 11.41 18.25 -5.27
C VAL A 239 10.75 18.92 -6.47
N VAL A 240 11.14 18.51 -7.68
CA VAL A 240 10.58 19.03 -8.93
C VAL A 240 9.30 18.27 -9.26
N SER A 241 8.23 19.02 -9.59
CA SER A 241 6.93 18.46 -9.98
C SER A 241 6.66 18.71 -11.47
N PRO A 242 7.03 17.78 -12.37
CA PRO A 242 6.77 17.95 -13.80
C PRO A 242 5.29 17.94 -14.15
N SER A 243 4.94 18.70 -15.18
CA SER A 243 3.65 18.62 -15.85
C SER A 243 3.55 17.40 -16.76
N ARG A 244 2.32 16.97 -17.07
CA ARG A 244 2.09 15.84 -17.99
C ARG A 244 2.75 16.02 -19.36
N PRO A 245 2.71 17.21 -20.00
CA PRO A 245 3.43 17.44 -21.26
C PRO A 245 4.94 17.26 -21.14
N GLN A 246 5.55 17.71 -20.04
CA GLN A 246 6.99 17.55 -19.79
C GLN A 246 7.39 16.08 -19.63
N VAL A 247 6.56 15.28 -18.97
CA VAL A 247 6.78 13.83 -18.86
C VAL A 247 6.63 13.16 -20.23
N ALA A 248 5.66 13.60 -21.05
CA ALA A 248 5.45 13.06 -22.38
C ALA A 248 6.59 13.40 -23.36
N SER A 249 7.26 14.55 -23.17
CA SER A 249 8.38 14.99 -23.99
C SER A 249 9.73 14.39 -23.56
N GLN A 250 9.78 13.57 -22.51
CA GLN A 250 11.04 12.99 -22.05
C GLN A 250 11.59 11.96 -23.07
N PRO A 251 12.92 11.80 -23.19
CA PRO A 251 13.50 10.77 -24.03
C PRO A 251 13.04 9.36 -23.62
N SER A 252 12.82 8.49 -24.62
CA SER A 252 12.53 7.08 -24.40
C SER A 252 13.69 6.35 -23.73
N LEU A 253 13.40 5.24 -23.05
CA LEU A 253 14.43 4.40 -22.43
C LEU A 253 15.36 3.79 -23.50
N GLU A 254 16.67 3.97 -23.31
CA GLU A 254 17.69 3.53 -24.27
C GLU A 254 18.18 2.09 -24.02
N VAL A 255 18.01 1.57 -22.80
CA VAL A 255 18.62 0.31 -22.35
C VAL A 255 17.54 -0.68 -21.91
N ILE A 256 17.69 -1.93 -22.34
CA ILE A 256 16.84 -3.07 -21.98
C ILE A 256 17.65 -4.10 -21.16
N PRO A 257 17.00 -4.92 -20.33
CA PRO A 257 17.68 -6.00 -19.62
C PRO A 257 18.20 -7.07 -20.60
N LEU A 258 19.32 -7.70 -20.25
CA LEU A 258 19.84 -8.86 -20.98
C LEU A 258 19.08 -10.12 -20.57
N VAL A 259 18.47 -10.80 -21.54
CA VAL A 259 17.92 -12.15 -21.40
C VAL A 259 18.76 -13.05 -22.30
N MET A 260 19.53 -13.97 -21.69
CA MET A 260 20.33 -14.92 -22.45
C MET A 260 19.42 -15.96 -23.11
N GLU A 261 19.79 -16.41 -24.32
CA GLU A 261 19.08 -17.48 -25.00
C GLU A 261 19.32 -18.80 -24.26
N PRO A 262 18.24 -19.50 -23.84
CA PRO A 262 18.40 -20.75 -23.10
C PRO A 262 18.73 -21.90 -24.04
N GLU A 263 19.67 -22.75 -23.64
CA GLU A 263 19.88 -24.05 -24.28
C GLU A 263 18.73 -25.00 -23.91
N SER A 264 17.80 -25.18 -24.85
CA SER A 264 16.61 -26.01 -24.66
C SER A 264 16.96 -27.50 -24.75
N ARG A 265 17.16 -28.14 -23.60
CA ARG A 265 17.43 -29.58 -23.49
C ARG A 265 16.99 -30.12 -22.14
N PHE A 266 16.95 -31.46 -22.03
CA PHE A 266 16.84 -32.13 -20.74
C PHE A 266 18.22 -32.22 -20.09
N TYR A 267 18.34 -31.74 -18.86
CA TYR A 267 19.58 -31.76 -18.08
C TYR A 267 19.52 -32.88 -17.04
N THR A 268 20.45 -33.84 -17.13
CA THR A 268 20.61 -34.92 -16.14
C THR A 268 21.51 -34.52 -14.98
N ASP A 269 22.47 -33.64 -15.25
CA ASP A 269 23.44 -33.17 -14.26
C ASP A 269 22.84 -32.02 -13.41
N PRO A 270 23.27 -31.85 -12.14
CA PRO A 270 22.81 -30.75 -11.31
C PRO A 270 23.12 -29.38 -11.93
N VAL A 271 22.09 -28.51 -12.01
CA VAL A 271 22.22 -27.14 -12.51
C VAL A 271 22.25 -26.16 -11.33
N LEU A 272 23.36 -25.44 -11.19
CA LEU A 272 23.50 -24.39 -10.18
C LEU A 272 22.74 -23.13 -10.62
N VAL A 273 21.84 -22.66 -9.77
CA VAL A 273 21.08 -21.42 -9.99
C VAL A 273 21.67 -20.32 -9.11
N LEU A 274 22.32 -19.33 -9.74
CA LEU A 274 22.90 -18.18 -9.08
C LEU A 274 22.02 -16.95 -9.34
N ASP A 275 21.70 -16.21 -8.28
CA ASP A 275 20.87 -15.00 -8.36
C ASP A 275 21.44 -13.88 -7.48
N PHE A 276 21.29 -12.64 -7.94
CA PHE A 276 21.70 -11.45 -7.20
C PHE A 276 20.61 -11.03 -6.21
N GLN A 277 21.00 -10.86 -4.95
CA GLN A 277 20.08 -10.35 -3.94
C GLN A 277 19.88 -8.83 -4.14
N SER A 278 18.71 -8.44 -4.63
CA SER A 278 18.32 -7.04 -4.83
C SER A 278 19.23 -6.29 -5.82
N LEU A 279 19.39 -6.82 -7.04
CA LEU A 279 20.30 -6.29 -8.08
C LEU A 279 20.24 -4.75 -8.25
N TYR A 280 19.09 -4.18 -8.63
CA TYR A 280 19.00 -2.73 -8.89
C TYR A 280 19.20 -1.86 -7.65
N PRO A 281 18.56 -2.13 -6.49
CA PRO A 281 18.86 -1.38 -5.26
C PRO A 281 20.35 -1.40 -4.91
N SER A 282 21.00 -2.55 -5.04
CA SER A 282 22.44 -2.71 -4.76
C SER A 282 23.30 -1.89 -5.72
N MET A 283 22.97 -1.86 -7.02
CA MET A 283 23.67 -1.01 -8.00
C MET A 283 23.49 0.49 -7.69
N ILE A 284 22.27 0.91 -7.36
CA ILE A 284 21.98 2.31 -6.99
C ILE A 284 22.85 2.72 -5.79
N CYS A 285 22.91 1.87 -4.76
CA CYS A 285 23.71 2.12 -3.57
C CYS A 285 25.20 2.07 -3.85
N ALA A 286 25.70 1.10 -4.63
CA ALA A 286 27.12 0.93 -4.93
C ALA A 286 27.68 2.11 -5.74
N TYR A 287 26.98 2.49 -6.81
CA TYR A 287 27.41 3.53 -7.75
C TYR A 287 26.85 4.92 -7.45
N ASN A 288 26.18 5.09 -6.29
CA ASN A 288 25.65 6.38 -5.83
C ASN A 288 24.69 7.06 -6.82
N LEU A 289 23.83 6.26 -7.47
CA LEU A 289 22.92 6.73 -8.52
C LEU A 289 21.74 7.49 -7.90
N CYS A 290 21.66 8.81 -8.11
CA CYS A 290 20.58 9.60 -7.55
C CYS A 290 20.34 10.89 -8.34
N PHE A 291 19.12 11.43 -8.26
CA PHE A 291 18.82 12.78 -8.73
C PHE A 291 19.77 13.85 -8.16
N SER A 292 20.13 13.74 -6.87
CA SER A 292 20.98 14.71 -6.18
C SER A 292 22.49 14.55 -6.43
N THR A 293 22.90 13.52 -7.17
CA THR A 293 24.30 13.22 -7.50
C THR A 293 24.54 13.18 -9.01
N CYS A 294 23.49 13.27 -9.82
CA CYS A 294 23.60 13.30 -11.28
C CYS A 294 24.23 14.62 -11.74
N LEU A 295 25.29 14.52 -12.54
CA LEU A 295 26.03 15.65 -13.11
C LEU A 295 25.77 15.82 -14.61
N GLY A 296 24.93 14.95 -15.19
CA GLY A 296 24.47 15.04 -16.57
C GLY A 296 25.03 13.99 -17.52
N LYS A 297 24.46 13.94 -18.73
CA LYS A 297 24.82 12.97 -19.78
C LYS A 297 25.89 13.58 -20.69
N LEU A 298 26.98 12.85 -20.91
CA LEU A 298 28.03 13.23 -21.85
C LEU A 298 27.52 13.23 -23.29
N LYS A 299 28.01 14.18 -24.10
CA LYS A 299 27.79 14.14 -25.56
C LYS A 299 28.54 12.94 -26.16
N MET A 300 27.93 12.27 -27.15
CA MET A 300 28.47 11.04 -27.76
C MET A 300 29.91 11.20 -28.31
N GLN A 301 30.24 12.38 -28.85
CA GLN A 301 31.59 12.71 -29.33
C GLN A 301 32.64 12.63 -28.20
N SER A 302 32.25 12.93 -26.96
CA SER A 302 33.14 12.88 -25.80
C SER A 302 33.36 11.45 -25.26
N TYR A 303 32.51 10.49 -25.64
CA TYR A 303 32.53 9.11 -25.16
C TYR A 303 33.51 8.21 -25.95
N GLN A 304 33.68 8.45 -27.25
CA GLN A 304 34.37 7.52 -28.14
C GLN A 304 35.91 7.62 -28.19
N GLU A 305 36.52 8.72 -27.73
CA GLU A 305 37.94 8.98 -28.08
C GLU A 305 38.97 8.85 -26.94
N GLY A 306 38.60 8.38 -25.74
CA GLY A 306 39.47 8.63 -24.58
C GLY A 306 39.72 10.14 -24.39
N ILE A 307 38.80 10.95 -24.92
CA ILE A 307 38.80 12.40 -24.91
C ILE A 307 38.72 12.91 -23.49
N LEU A 308 38.10 12.18 -22.55
CA LEU A 308 38.06 12.61 -21.15
C LEU A 308 39.49 12.90 -20.64
N SER A 309 40.43 11.98 -20.85
CA SER A 309 41.86 12.18 -20.54
C SER A 309 42.55 13.32 -21.32
N LYS A 310 42.09 13.65 -22.53
CA LYS A 310 42.70 14.69 -23.40
C LYS A 310 42.08 16.08 -23.21
N LEU A 311 40.79 16.18 -22.89
CA LEU A 311 40.10 17.40 -22.46
C LEU A 311 40.58 17.79 -21.05
N ILE A 312 40.83 16.81 -20.16
CA ILE A 312 41.54 16.97 -18.88
C ILE A 312 42.91 17.63 -19.07
N ALA A 313 43.64 17.30 -20.14
CA ALA A 313 44.98 17.82 -20.40
C ALA A 313 45.01 19.23 -21.04
N ARG A 314 43.90 19.69 -21.64
CA ARG A 314 43.84 20.97 -22.39
C ARG A 314 43.13 22.10 -21.64
N GLY A 315 42.45 21.83 -20.52
CA GLY A 315 41.78 22.87 -19.71
C GLY A 315 40.62 23.55 -20.43
N ASP A 316 39.98 22.83 -21.36
CA ASP A 316 38.88 23.36 -22.16
C ASP A 316 37.55 23.06 -21.45
N ASP A 317 36.96 24.08 -20.82
CA ASP A 317 35.71 24.03 -20.03
C ASP A 317 34.44 23.87 -20.91
N GLY A 318 34.58 23.29 -22.11
CA GLY A 318 33.53 23.20 -23.12
C GLY A 318 32.25 22.51 -22.62
N ASP A 319 31.15 22.76 -23.34
CA ASP A 319 29.82 22.22 -23.06
C ASP A 319 29.75 20.69 -23.25
N LEU A 320 30.24 19.96 -22.24
CA LEU A 320 30.45 18.51 -22.21
C LEU A 320 29.15 17.69 -22.10
N THR A 321 28.04 18.32 -21.70
CA THR A 321 26.79 17.62 -21.39
C THR A 321 25.65 18.03 -22.31
N VAL A 322 24.61 17.20 -22.39
CA VAL A 322 23.42 17.45 -23.23
C VAL A 322 22.50 18.56 -22.67
N GLY A 323 22.82 19.16 -21.51
CA GLY A 323 22.09 20.31 -20.95
C GLY A 323 20.79 19.98 -20.19
N THR A 324 20.21 18.78 -20.37
CA THR A 324 19.01 18.33 -19.65
C THR A 324 19.07 16.85 -19.19
N LEU A 325 18.41 16.54 -18.06
CA LEU A 325 18.06 15.17 -17.67
C LEU A 325 16.54 15.01 -17.73
N GLY A 326 16.04 14.39 -18.79
CA GLY A 326 14.60 14.37 -19.06
C GLY A 326 14.10 15.78 -19.34
N PHE A 327 13.27 16.34 -18.46
CA PHE A 327 12.71 17.68 -18.59
C PHE A 327 13.40 18.74 -17.71
N ALA A 328 14.26 18.33 -16.76
CA ALA A 328 14.89 19.26 -15.82
C ALA A 328 16.18 19.86 -16.44
N PRO A 329 16.29 21.21 -16.53
CA PRO A 329 17.52 21.85 -16.96
C PRO A 329 18.61 21.63 -15.91
N PHE A 330 19.84 21.34 -16.34
CA PHE A 330 20.95 21.30 -15.42
C PHE A 330 21.30 22.72 -14.96
N PRO A 331 21.63 22.93 -13.68
CA PRO A 331 22.31 24.15 -13.27
C PRO A 331 23.73 24.09 -13.83
N GLU A 332 23.94 24.64 -15.03
CA GLU A 332 25.22 24.54 -15.75
C GLU A 332 26.40 25.09 -14.94
N GLU A 333 26.22 26.22 -14.25
CA GLU A 333 27.26 26.92 -13.49
C GLU A 333 27.80 26.10 -12.28
N PRO A 334 26.96 25.63 -11.33
CA PRO A 334 27.43 24.80 -10.22
C PRO A 334 28.06 23.46 -10.63
N VAL A 335 27.56 22.85 -11.71
CA VAL A 335 28.10 21.58 -12.22
C VAL A 335 29.42 21.83 -12.96
N ARG A 336 29.51 22.88 -13.78
CA ARG A 336 30.79 23.31 -14.39
C ARG A 336 31.81 23.69 -13.34
N SER A 337 31.44 24.43 -12.29
CA SER A 337 32.33 24.76 -11.17
C SER A 337 32.78 23.52 -10.42
N TYR A 338 31.87 22.57 -10.14
CA TYR A 338 32.22 21.31 -9.49
C TYR A 338 33.16 20.47 -10.35
N LEU A 339 32.86 20.32 -11.64
CA LEU A 339 33.75 19.64 -12.58
C LEU A 339 35.10 20.37 -12.64
N ARG A 340 35.13 21.69 -12.78
CA ARG A 340 36.37 22.49 -12.79
C ARG A 340 37.17 22.34 -11.50
N ASP A 341 36.56 22.40 -10.32
CA ASP A 341 37.25 22.26 -9.03
C ASP A 341 37.80 20.84 -8.81
N GLN A 342 37.13 19.81 -9.35
CA GLN A 342 37.62 18.43 -9.33
C GLN A 342 38.69 18.16 -10.41
N MET A 343 38.60 18.86 -11.55
CA MET A 343 39.52 18.73 -12.69
C MET A 343 40.79 19.58 -12.52
N HIS A 344 40.69 20.69 -11.79
CA HIS A 344 41.75 21.65 -11.48
C HIS A 344 41.66 22.05 -9.99
N PRO A 345 42.08 21.18 -9.06
CA PRO A 345 42.08 21.52 -7.64
C PRO A 345 42.90 22.81 -7.42
N ARG A 346 42.26 23.85 -6.87
CA ARG A 346 42.91 25.12 -6.53
C ARG A 346 44.06 24.83 -5.56
N ARG A 347 45.32 24.78 -6.04
CA ARG A 347 46.51 24.47 -5.25
C ARG A 347 46.68 25.43 -4.06
N PRO A 348 46.69 24.97 -2.81
CA PRO A 348 47.52 25.58 -1.76
C PRO A 348 48.91 24.93 -1.81
N PRO A 349 50.00 25.64 -1.45
CA PRO A 349 51.33 25.03 -1.36
C PRO A 349 51.37 24.10 -0.14
N GLY A 350 51.31 22.78 -0.35
CA GLY A 350 51.36 21.77 0.71
C GLY A 350 51.61 20.34 0.19
N PRO A 351 51.97 19.37 1.07
CA PRO A 351 52.39 18.03 0.65
C PRO A 351 51.26 17.25 -0.01
N ARG A 352 51.61 16.43 -1.02
CA ARG A 352 50.74 15.60 -1.89
C ARG A 352 49.38 15.24 -1.27
N GLN A 353 48.32 15.90 -1.72
CA GLN A 353 46.94 15.46 -1.47
C GLN A 353 46.57 14.27 -2.36
N ALA A 354 45.61 13.47 -1.88
CA ALA A 354 45.07 12.28 -2.54
C ALA A 354 44.64 12.56 -3.99
N ALA A 355 44.69 11.53 -4.84
CA ALA A 355 44.28 11.61 -6.24
C ALA A 355 42.87 12.23 -6.40
N PRO A 356 42.62 13.00 -7.48
CA PRO A 356 41.31 13.58 -7.74
C PRO A 356 40.22 12.50 -7.81
N ASP A 357 39.11 12.72 -7.11
CA ASP A 357 38.02 11.75 -7.00
C ASP A 357 37.04 11.90 -8.16
N PHE A 358 37.44 11.36 -9.32
CA PHE A 358 36.70 11.48 -10.56
C PHE A 358 35.27 10.93 -10.44
N PRO A 359 34.27 11.60 -11.06
CA PRO A 359 32.89 11.15 -11.06
C PRO A 359 32.76 9.75 -11.69
N PHE A 360 31.77 9.00 -11.23
CA PHE A 360 31.42 7.73 -11.84
C PHE A 360 30.65 7.99 -13.14
N VAL A 361 31.13 7.43 -14.26
CA VAL A 361 30.42 7.48 -15.54
C VAL A 361 29.74 6.15 -15.78
N ALA A 362 28.42 6.16 -15.83
CA ALA A 362 27.63 4.97 -16.12
C ALA A 362 27.76 4.57 -17.62
N PRO A 363 27.51 3.30 -17.98
CA PRO A 363 27.63 2.83 -19.37
C PRO A 363 26.75 3.59 -20.39
N ASN A 364 25.69 4.24 -19.94
CA ASN A 364 24.84 5.11 -20.76
C ASN A 364 25.38 6.55 -20.90
N GLY A 365 26.61 6.81 -20.44
CA GLY A 365 27.27 8.11 -20.51
C GLY A 365 26.82 9.14 -19.46
N VAL A 366 25.98 8.76 -18.49
CA VAL A 366 25.55 9.66 -17.41
C VAL A 366 26.57 9.69 -16.29
N MET A 367 26.96 10.89 -15.87
CA MET A 367 27.91 11.11 -14.79
C MET A 367 27.23 11.26 -13.44
N PHE A 368 27.85 10.69 -12.40
CA PHE A 368 27.41 10.77 -11.01
C PHE A 368 28.56 11.14 -10.07
N ALA A 369 28.29 12.02 -9.11
CA ALA A 369 29.22 12.36 -8.05
C ALA A 369 29.51 11.16 -7.14
N ARG A 370 30.73 11.10 -6.61
CA ARG A 370 31.18 10.06 -5.67
C ARG A 370 30.58 10.28 -4.28
N LYS A 371 30.53 9.22 -3.48
CA LYS A 371 29.96 9.25 -2.11
C LYS A 371 30.71 10.16 -1.16
N THR A 372 32.02 10.25 -1.36
CA THR A 372 32.98 11.18 -0.72
C THR A 372 32.56 12.64 -0.86
N THR A 373 32.08 13.03 -2.05
CA THR A 373 31.54 14.36 -2.31
C THR A 373 30.14 14.52 -1.71
N ARG A 374 29.25 13.59 -2.03
CA ARG A 374 27.84 13.65 -1.62
C ARG A 374 27.22 12.26 -1.68
N VAL A 375 26.59 11.86 -0.59
CA VAL A 375 25.74 10.67 -0.59
C VAL A 375 24.37 11.01 -1.21
N GLY A 376 23.95 10.23 -2.20
CA GLY A 376 22.66 10.39 -2.85
C GLY A 376 21.48 10.09 -1.93
N ILE A 377 20.36 10.77 -2.16
CA ILE A 377 19.09 10.54 -1.43
C ILE A 377 18.56 9.11 -1.63
N LEU A 378 18.54 8.62 -2.86
CA LEU A 378 18.05 7.26 -3.18
C LEU A 378 18.88 6.16 -2.51
N PRO A 379 20.23 6.19 -2.56
CA PRO A 379 21.07 5.28 -1.78
C PRO A 379 20.74 5.24 -0.29
N MET A 380 20.54 6.39 0.36
CA MET A 380 20.18 6.44 1.79
C MET A 380 18.82 5.78 2.05
N MET A 381 17.81 6.12 1.25
CA MET A 381 16.47 5.54 1.37
C MET A 381 16.48 4.02 1.16
N LEU A 382 17.23 3.54 0.17
CA LEU A 382 17.29 2.12 -0.16
C LEU A 382 18.06 1.32 0.88
N ALA A 383 19.10 1.90 1.51
CA ALA A 383 19.84 1.24 2.59
C ALA A 383 18.90 0.85 3.74
N GLU A 384 18.09 1.80 4.22
CA GLU A 384 17.10 1.55 5.29
C GLU A 384 16.08 0.45 4.92
N ILE A 385 15.56 0.49 3.68
CA ILE A 385 14.61 -0.52 3.19
C ILE A 385 15.27 -1.91 3.09
N LEU A 386 16.52 -1.96 2.63
CA LEU A 386 17.27 -3.21 2.51
C LEU A 386 17.59 -3.78 3.89
N ASP A 387 17.99 -2.97 4.85
CA ASP A 387 18.30 -3.38 6.22
C ASP A 387 17.06 -3.94 6.92
N ALA A 388 15.92 -3.26 6.82
CA ALA A 388 14.64 -3.77 7.31
C ALA A 388 14.28 -5.12 6.66
N ARG A 389 14.47 -5.25 5.35
CA ARG A 389 14.24 -6.52 4.64
C ARG A 389 15.16 -7.64 5.11
N PHE A 390 16.45 -7.35 5.32
CA PHE A 390 17.41 -8.33 5.80
C PHE A 390 17.07 -8.80 7.22
N MET A 391 16.66 -7.88 8.09
CA MET A 391 16.15 -8.20 9.43
C MET A 391 14.95 -9.15 9.34
N CYS A 392 13.90 -8.80 8.58
CA CYS A 392 12.72 -9.65 8.42
C CYS A 392 13.08 -11.03 7.87
N LYS A 393 13.94 -11.11 6.85
CA LYS A 393 14.39 -12.41 6.30
C LYS A 393 15.14 -13.26 7.33
N ARG A 394 15.94 -12.65 8.20
CA ARG A 394 16.65 -13.36 9.27
C ARG A 394 15.67 -13.94 10.29
N GLU A 395 14.69 -13.15 10.72
CA GLU A 395 13.66 -13.63 11.66
C GLU A 395 12.77 -14.71 11.03
N MET A 396 12.44 -14.59 9.74
CA MET A 396 11.72 -15.64 9.00
C MET A 396 12.50 -16.97 8.94
N LYS A 397 13.84 -16.91 8.81
CA LYS A 397 14.67 -18.12 8.85
C LYS A 397 14.68 -18.75 10.24
N ARG A 398 14.73 -17.92 11.29
CA ARG A 398 14.68 -18.39 12.69
C ARG A 398 13.34 -19.03 13.04
N ALA A 399 12.23 -18.48 12.57
CA ALA A 399 10.90 -19.00 12.84
C ALA A 399 10.57 -20.32 12.08
N LYS A 400 11.38 -20.67 11.07
CA LYS A 400 11.24 -21.91 10.29
C LYS A 400 12.15 -23.04 10.77
N GLY A 401 13.14 -22.73 11.62
CA GLY A 401 13.96 -23.71 12.33
C GLY A 401 13.40 -23.96 13.71
#